data_AF-A5D0R5-F1
#
_entry.id   AF-A5D0R5-F1
#
_cell.length_a   1.000
_cell.length_b   1.000
_cell.length_c   1.000
_cell.angle_alpha   90.00
_cell.angle_beta   90.00
_cell.angle_gamma   90.00
#
_symmetry.space_group_name_H-M   'P 1'
#
loop_
_entity.id
_entity.type
_entity.pdbx_description
1 polymer ?
#
loop_
_entity_poly.entity_id
_entity_poly.type
_entity_poly.pdbx_seq_one_letter_code
_entity_poly.pdbx_strand_id
1 'polypeptide(L)'
;MYTEDELLPVSALQHIVFCERQWGLIHLEQVWAENVLTVQGQIMHERVHEAEQEFRGDVVVARGVALRSLRLGLAGKADVVEFIKLARGGPQGGIIIEGRPGRWMPVPVEYKLGKPKLDRSDEVQLCAQALCLEEMLGVKIERGEIYYGRPRRRSVVLLDDSLREATEAAAYRLHELMRAGQTPKAVYRKACRSCSLYGFLHRDRPGRPSLALDIMEELRPVIADRLALTLVNRKQIAPKGFKKTETGAVMMDERTRKEVLEAYQNRKRDEVLHPFINEKVKIGLLPHIQALLLARHLRGDIDDYPPYRWK
;
A
#
# COMPACT_ATOMS: atom_id res chain seq x y z
N MET A 1 12.78 -21.69 -10.20
CA MET A 1 11.58 -20.85 -10.33
C MET A 1 10.80 -20.99 -9.05
N TYR A 2 10.09 -19.94 -8.65
CA TYR A 2 9.21 -19.92 -7.49
C TYR A 2 7.91 -20.68 -7.79
N THR A 3 7.26 -21.18 -6.73
CA THR A 3 5.90 -21.73 -6.80
C THR A 3 4.85 -20.63 -6.61
N GLU A 4 3.58 -20.93 -6.92
CA GLU A 4 2.46 -19.97 -6.79
C GLU A 4 2.31 -19.44 -5.35
N ASP A 5 2.52 -20.30 -4.35
CA ASP A 5 2.40 -19.94 -2.93
C ASP A 5 3.57 -19.07 -2.43
N GLU A 6 4.64 -18.97 -3.22
CA GLU A 6 5.81 -18.14 -2.93
C GLU A 6 5.75 -16.76 -3.59
N LEU A 7 4.71 -16.45 -4.36
CA LEU A 7 4.63 -15.18 -5.09
C LEU A 7 4.34 -14.00 -4.16
N LEU A 8 5.12 -12.94 -4.33
CA LEU A 8 4.99 -11.69 -3.56
C LEU A 8 4.36 -10.57 -4.40
N PRO A 9 3.67 -9.60 -3.77
CA PRO A 9 3.03 -8.53 -4.51
C PRO A 9 4.01 -7.69 -5.34
N VAL A 10 3.70 -7.40 -6.60
CA VAL A 10 4.50 -6.48 -7.45
C VAL A 10 4.64 -5.10 -6.79
N SER A 11 3.59 -4.63 -6.10
CA SER A 11 3.59 -3.38 -5.34
C SER A 11 4.64 -3.36 -4.21
N ALA A 12 5.06 -4.52 -3.70
CA ALA A 12 6.09 -4.63 -2.67
C ALA A 12 7.46 -4.14 -3.13
N LEU A 13 7.76 -4.22 -4.44
CA LEU A 13 9.00 -3.69 -5.01
C LEU A 13 9.08 -2.16 -4.89
N GLN A 14 7.97 -1.47 -5.10
CA GLN A 14 7.89 -0.03 -4.88
C GLN A 14 8.23 0.30 -3.41
N HIS A 15 7.72 -0.48 -2.47
CA HIS A 15 7.92 -0.26 -1.03
C HIS A 15 9.35 -0.56 -0.59
N ILE A 16 9.99 -1.62 -1.09
CA ILE A 16 11.35 -1.97 -0.70
C ILE A 16 12.37 -1.00 -1.29
N VAL A 17 12.21 -0.62 -2.57
CA VAL A 17 13.07 0.38 -3.24
C VAL A 17 12.89 1.75 -2.63
N PHE A 18 11.66 2.09 -2.20
CA PHE A 18 11.49 3.22 -1.31
C PHE A 18 12.23 2.89 -0.01
N CYS A 19 11.71 2.11 0.92
CA CYS A 19 12.34 1.84 2.21
C CYS A 19 12.05 0.42 2.69
N GLU A 20 13.09 -0.40 2.92
CA GLU A 20 12.93 -1.77 3.43
C GLU A 20 12.12 -1.84 4.73
N ARG A 21 12.23 -0.84 5.62
CA ARG A 21 11.39 -0.75 6.80
C ARG A 21 9.92 -0.48 6.47
N GLN A 22 9.65 0.39 5.51
CA GLN A 22 8.27 0.65 5.07
C GLN A 22 7.66 -0.62 4.47
N TRP A 23 8.44 -1.35 3.66
CA TRP A 23 8.05 -2.66 3.18
C TRP A 23 7.71 -3.62 4.34
N GLY A 24 8.59 -3.77 5.33
CA GLY A 24 8.35 -4.70 6.45
C GLY A 24 7.10 -4.34 7.26
N LEU A 25 6.85 -3.06 7.48
CA LEU A 25 5.64 -2.59 8.17
C LEU A 25 4.35 -2.86 7.36
N ILE A 26 4.41 -2.75 6.03
CA ILE A 26 3.24 -2.99 5.16
C ILE A 26 3.00 -4.50 5.00
N HIS A 27 4.04 -5.26 4.66
CA HIS A 27 3.94 -6.63 4.15
C HIS A 27 4.25 -7.72 5.17
N LEU A 28 5.16 -7.51 6.13
CA LEU A 28 5.45 -8.49 7.18
C LEU A 28 4.53 -8.33 8.39
N GLU A 29 4.37 -7.10 8.88
CA GLU A 29 3.53 -6.82 10.06
C GLU A 29 2.03 -6.78 9.69
N GLN A 30 1.69 -7.04 8.43
CA GLN A 30 0.33 -7.13 7.89
C GLN A 30 -0.58 -5.97 8.27
N VAL A 31 -0.04 -4.74 8.24
CA VAL A 31 -0.90 -3.55 8.33
C VAL A 31 -1.82 -3.47 7.10
N TRP A 32 -1.50 -4.17 5.99
CA TRP A 32 -2.34 -4.33 4.80
C TRP A 32 -2.43 -5.80 4.38
N ALA A 33 -3.60 -6.41 4.55
CA ALA A 33 -3.92 -7.69 3.91
C ALA A 33 -4.42 -7.40 2.49
N GLU A 34 -3.55 -7.50 1.48
CA GLU A 34 -4.00 -7.68 0.10
C GLU A 34 -4.21 -9.18 -0.13
N ASN A 35 -5.43 -9.56 -0.50
CA ASN A 35 -5.75 -10.92 -0.88
C ASN A 35 -4.87 -11.31 -2.07
N VAL A 36 -3.96 -12.25 -1.86
CA VAL A 36 -3.20 -12.91 -2.93
C VAL A 36 -4.24 -13.57 -3.83
N LEU A 37 -4.58 -12.93 -4.94
CA LEU A 37 -5.54 -13.47 -5.89
C LEU A 37 -4.99 -14.80 -6.39
N THR A 38 -5.77 -15.85 -6.20
CA THR A 38 -5.60 -17.15 -6.84
C THR A 38 -5.56 -16.94 -8.35
N VAL A 39 -4.37 -16.99 -8.97
CA VAL A 39 -4.24 -16.86 -10.42
C VAL A 39 -4.29 -18.26 -11.03
N GLN A 40 -5.47 -18.69 -11.49
CA GLN A 40 -5.55 -19.73 -12.51
C GLN A 40 -5.11 -19.16 -13.86
N GLY A 41 -4.13 -19.80 -14.49
CA GLY A 41 -3.38 -19.31 -15.65
C GLY A 41 -4.11 -19.30 -17.01
N GLN A 42 -5.35 -18.80 -17.10
CA GLN A 42 -6.06 -18.62 -18.39
C GLN A 42 -6.63 -17.20 -18.63
N ILE A 43 -6.29 -16.24 -17.76
CA ILE A 43 -7.10 -15.01 -17.61
C ILE A 43 -6.79 -13.88 -18.62
N MET A 44 -5.67 -13.93 -19.35
CA MET A 44 -5.31 -12.80 -20.23
C MET A 44 -6.06 -12.79 -21.56
N HIS A 45 -6.32 -13.96 -22.16
CA HIS A 45 -7.13 -14.03 -23.39
C HIS A 45 -8.59 -13.65 -23.10
N GLU A 46 -9.19 -14.21 -22.05
CA GLU A 46 -10.59 -13.95 -21.67
C GLU A 46 -10.86 -12.50 -21.23
N ARG A 47 -9.95 -11.84 -20.48
CA ARG A 47 -10.17 -10.46 -20.04
C ARG A 47 -10.00 -9.39 -21.12
N VAL A 48 -9.27 -9.66 -22.20
CA VAL A 48 -9.27 -8.76 -23.37
C VAL A 48 -10.66 -8.78 -24.03
N HIS A 49 -11.40 -9.88 -23.91
CA HIS A 49 -12.78 -9.97 -24.37
C HIS A 49 -13.79 -9.26 -23.44
N GLU A 50 -13.55 -9.21 -22.12
CA GLU A 50 -14.51 -8.67 -21.13
C GLU A 50 -14.23 -7.24 -20.59
N ALA A 51 -13.00 -6.71 -20.64
CA ALA A 51 -12.68 -5.41 -20.03
C ALA A 51 -13.36 -4.24 -20.77
N GLU A 52 -14.04 -3.31 -20.08
CA GLU A 52 -14.68 -2.11 -20.66
C GLU A 52 -13.81 -1.44 -21.74
N GLN A 53 -14.13 -1.76 -23.00
CA GLN A 53 -13.26 -1.50 -24.15
C GLN A 53 -13.49 -0.08 -24.66
N GLU A 54 -12.62 0.86 -24.31
CA GLU A 54 -12.54 2.12 -25.05
C GLU A 54 -11.71 1.89 -26.30
N PHE A 55 -12.39 1.77 -27.43
CA PHE A 55 -11.77 1.55 -28.73
C PHE A 55 -11.40 2.87 -29.39
N ARG A 56 -10.12 3.04 -29.69
CA ARG A 56 -9.64 4.10 -30.59
C ARG A 56 -8.69 3.48 -31.61
N GLY A 57 -9.23 2.92 -32.69
CA GLY A 57 -8.50 2.46 -33.88
C GLY A 57 -7.34 1.50 -33.59
N ASP A 58 -6.15 2.05 -33.40
CA ASP A 58 -4.87 1.34 -33.28
C ASP A 58 -4.45 1.04 -31.84
N VAL A 59 -5.32 1.26 -30.85
CA VAL A 59 -5.08 0.95 -29.42
C VAL A 59 -6.21 0.11 -28.84
N VAL A 60 -5.84 -0.94 -28.10
CA VAL A 60 -6.74 -1.72 -27.24
C VAL A 60 -6.36 -1.46 -25.79
N VAL A 61 -7.33 -1.21 -24.93
CA VAL A 61 -7.06 -0.96 -23.50
C VAL A 61 -7.64 -2.12 -22.68
N ALA A 62 -6.80 -2.79 -21.90
CA ALA A 62 -7.25 -3.72 -20.88
C ALA A 62 -7.00 -3.12 -19.50
N ARG A 63 -8.01 -3.20 -18.62
CA ARG A 63 -7.92 -2.68 -17.26
C ARG A 63 -7.82 -3.84 -16.27
N GLY A 64 -7.01 -3.66 -15.25
CA GLY A 64 -6.92 -4.61 -14.15
C GLY A 64 -6.39 -6.00 -14.53
N VAL A 65 -5.37 -6.02 -15.37
CA VAL A 65 -4.74 -7.24 -15.88
C VAL A 65 -4.00 -7.93 -14.73
N ALA A 66 -4.33 -9.19 -14.46
CA ALA A 66 -3.60 -9.98 -13.47
C ALA A 66 -2.19 -10.27 -14.00
N LEU A 67 -1.19 -10.18 -13.14
CA LEU A 67 0.21 -10.34 -13.47
C LEU A 67 0.83 -11.47 -12.66
N ARG A 68 1.72 -12.23 -13.29
CA ARG A 68 2.45 -13.32 -12.66
C ARG A 68 3.84 -13.49 -13.28
N SER A 69 4.84 -13.70 -12.45
CA SER A 69 6.18 -14.15 -12.83
C SER A 69 6.67 -15.20 -11.84
N LEU A 70 6.78 -16.46 -12.28
CA LEU A 70 7.40 -17.54 -11.51
C LEU A 70 8.93 -17.41 -11.50
N ARG A 71 9.49 -16.70 -12.48
CA ARG A 71 10.93 -16.41 -12.52
C ARG A 71 11.35 -15.45 -11.41
N LEU A 72 10.60 -14.36 -11.23
CA LEU A 72 10.87 -13.33 -10.21
C LEU A 72 10.15 -13.58 -8.88
N GLY A 73 9.20 -14.52 -8.86
CA GLY A 73 8.39 -14.81 -7.69
C GLY A 73 7.44 -13.64 -7.37
N LEU A 74 6.80 -13.07 -8.38
CA LEU A 74 5.93 -11.90 -8.25
C LEU A 74 4.52 -12.19 -8.78
N ALA A 75 3.53 -11.63 -8.10
CA ALA A 75 2.14 -11.60 -8.54
C ALA A 75 1.51 -10.23 -8.29
N GLY A 76 0.48 -9.87 -9.03
CA GLY A 76 -0.22 -8.61 -8.79
C GLY A 76 -1.21 -8.25 -9.89
N LYS A 77 -1.46 -6.96 -10.02
CA LYS A 77 -2.38 -6.39 -11.00
C LYS A 77 -1.73 -5.17 -11.66
N ALA A 78 -1.80 -5.08 -12.98
CA ALA A 78 -1.57 -3.84 -13.71
C ALA A 78 -2.89 -3.07 -13.82
N ASP A 79 -2.85 -1.78 -13.52
CA ASP A 79 -4.03 -0.91 -13.64
C ASP A 79 -4.55 -0.88 -15.07
N VAL A 80 -3.66 -0.62 -16.02
CA VAL A 80 -3.96 -0.56 -17.45
C VAL A 80 -2.83 -1.18 -18.25
N VAL A 81 -3.18 -1.92 -19.29
CA VAL A 81 -2.26 -2.35 -20.35
C VAL A 81 -2.84 -1.89 -21.68
N GLU A 82 -2.10 -1.04 -22.37
CA GLU A 82 -2.44 -0.59 -23.72
C GLU A 82 -1.76 -1.50 -24.73
N PHE A 83 -2.51 -2.11 -25.63
CA PHE A 83 -2.00 -2.88 -26.74
C PHE A 83 -1.98 -1.99 -27.98
N ILE A 84 -0.79 -1.64 -28.43
CA ILE A 84 -0.58 -0.74 -29.57
C ILE A 84 -0.36 -1.58 -30.83
N LYS A 85 -1.14 -1.32 -31.88
CA LYS A 85 -1.01 -2.03 -33.15
C LYS A 85 0.36 -1.77 -33.79
N LEU A 86 1.06 -2.83 -34.16
CA LEU A 86 2.32 -2.74 -34.87
C LEU A 86 2.09 -2.54 -36.37
N ALA A 87 2.84 -1.60 -36.95
CA ALA A 87 2.83 -1.37 -38.40
C ALA A 87 3.37 -2.60 -39.16
N ARG A 88 2.86 -2.83 -40.37
CA ARG A 88 3.39 -3.88 -41.27
C ARG A 88 4.85 -3.55 -41.62
N GLY A 89 5.79 -4.44 -41.28
CA GLY A 89 7.23 -4.23 -41.46
C GLY A 89 7.94 -3.52 -40.30
N GLY A 90 7.24 -3.25 -39.20
CA GLY A 90 7.83 -2.72 -37.96
C GLY A 90 8.67 -3.76 -37.18
N PRO A 91 9.16 -3.41 -35.98
CA PRO A 91 9.98 -4.30 -35.16
C PRO A 91 9.30 -5.65 -34.93
N GLN A 92 10.06 -6.74 -35.05
CA GLN A 92 9.58 -8.09 -34.77
C GLN A 92 9.20 -8.20 -33.30
N GLY A 93 7.98 -8.66 -33.01
CA GLY A 93 7.48 -8.78 -31.64
C GLY A 93 5.95 -8.69 -31.59
N GLY A 94 5.41 -8.50 -30.38
CA GLY A 94 3.99 -8.34 -30.12
C GLY A 94 3.18 -9.65 -30.18
N ILE A 95 1.97 -9.58 -29.66
CA ILE A 95 1.03 -10.71 -29.57
C ILE A 95 -0.04 -10.64 -30.66
N ILE A 96 -0.64 -11.79 -30.94
CA ILE A 96 -1.88 -11.86 -31.72
C ILE A 96 -3.04 -11.76 -30.73
N ILE A 97 -3.98 -10.86 -30.99
CA ILE A 97 -5.22 -10.75 -30.23
C ILE A 97 -6.32 -11.39 -31.08
N GLU A 98 -7.04 -12.36 -30.50
CA GLU A 98 -8.12 -13.06 -31.19
C GLU A 98 -9.17 -12.08 -31.72
N GLY A 99 -9.61 -12.29 -32.95
CA GLY A 99 -10.55 -11.40 -33.64
C GLY A 99 -9.95 -10.06 -34.10
N ARG A 100 -8.63 -9.83 -33.98
CA ARG A 100 -7.99 -8.58 -34.42
C ARG A 100 -6.85 -8.81 -35.41
N PRO A 101 -6.84 -8.09 -36.55
CA PRO A 101 -5.78 -8.24 -37.55
C PRO A 101 -4.49 -7.55 -37.08
N GLY A 102 -3.37 -8.23 -37.32
CA GLY A 102 -2.03 -7.71 -37.03
C GLY A 102 -1.51 -8.13 -35.67
N ARG A 103 -0.32 -7.61 -35.33
CA ARG A 103 0.32 -7.84 -34.03
C ARG A 103 0.20 -6.61 -33.16
N TRP A 104 0.15 -6.83 -31.86
CA TRP A 104 -0.09 -5.78 -30.87
C TRP A 104 0.97 -5.83 -29.78
N MET A 105 1.56 -4.68 -29.49
CA MET A 105 2.57 -4.54 -28.45
C MET A 105 1.91 -4.15 -27.13
N PRO A 106 1.97 -4.98 -26.06
CA PRO A 106 1.52 -4.56 -24.74
C PRO A 106 2.45 -3.49 -24.17
N VAL A 107 1.85 -2.44 -23.63
CA VAL A 107 2.51 -1.33 -22.94
C VAL A 107 1.79 -1.15 -21.59
N PRO A 108 2.41 -1.52 -20.46
CA PRO A 108 1.81 -1.28 -19.16
C PRO A 108 1.77 0.23 -18.88
N VAL A 109 0.64 0.67 -18.32
CA VAL A 109 0.40 2.06 -17.91
C VAL A 109 0.02 2.07 -16.44
N GLU A 110 0.93 2.54 -15.60
CA GLU A 110 0.75 2.65 -14.15
C GLU A 110 0.16 4.01 -13.78
N TYR A 111 -0.90 4.02 -12.98
CA TYR A 111 -1.55 5.26 -12.54
C TYR A 111 -1.06 5.65 -11.15
N LYS A 112 -0.45 6.84 -11.04
CA LYS A 112 -0.05 7.43 -9.77
C LYS A 112 -0.85 8.70 -9.53
N LEU A 113 -1.53 8.77 -8.39
CA LEU A 113 -2.36 9.93 -8.02
C LEU A 113 -1.50 11.19 -7.78
N GLY A 114 -0.26 11.01 -7.30
CA GLY A 114 0.65 12.09 -6.90
C GLY A 114 1.54 12.66 -8.01
N LYS A 115 2.61 13.35 -7.59
CA LYS A 115 3.71 13.78 -8.46
C LYS A 115 4.77 12.68 -8.58
N PRO A 116 5.65 12.72 -9.61
CA PRO A 116 6.81 11.84 -9.67
C PRO A 116 7.62 11.84 -8.38
N LYS A 117 8.03 10.66 -7.94
CA LYS A 117 8.95 10.51 -6.81
C LYS A 117 10.37 10.91 -7.23
N LEU A 118 11.20 11.25 -6.24
CA LEU A 118 12.60 11.60 -6.46
C LEU A 118 13.49 10.37 -6.68
N ASP A 119 13.01 9.19 -6.27
CA ASP A 119 13.65 7.90 -6.49
C ASP A 119 12.97 7.12 -7.62
N ARG A 120 13.59 6.01 -8.02
CA ARG A 120 13.12 5.16 -9.13
C ARG A 120 12.10 4.09 -8.71
N SER A 121 11.47 4.20 -7.53
CA SER A 121 10.55 3.15 -7.03
C SER A 121 9.34 2.91 -7.93
N ASP A 122 8.77 3.97 -8.54
CA ASP A 122 7.65 3.83 -9.49
C ASP A 122 8.10 3.16 -10.79
N GLU A 123 9.31 3.48 -11.28
CA GLU A 123 9.90 2.87 -12.48
C GLU A 123 10.17 1.38 -12.27
N VAL A 124 10.69 0.99 -11.10
CA VAL A 124 10.93 -0.42 -10.76
C VAL A 124 9.62 -1.21 -10.70
N GLN A 125 8.56 -0.64 -10.12
CA GLN A 125 7.25 -1.30 -10.10
C GLN A 125 6.70 -1.49 -11.52
N LEU A 126 6.76 -0.46 -12.36
CA LEU A 126 6.32 -0.54 -13.76
C LEU A 126 7.15 -1.56 -14.55
N CYS A 127 8.47 -1.58 -14.35
CA CYS A 127 9.35 -2.56 -14.98
C CYS A 127 9.00 -3.98 -14.54
N ALA A 128 8.71 -4.21 -13.26
CA ALA A 128 8.26 -5.51 -12.78
C ALA A 128 6.94 -5.96 -13.43
N GLN A 129 5.99 -5.04 -13.62
CA GLN A 129 4.76 -5.34 -14.36
C GLN A 129 5.05 -5.75 -15.80
N ALA A 130 5.96 -5.04 -16.47
CA ALA A 130 6.38 -5.38 -17.82
C ALA A 130 7.05 -6.77 -17.87
N LEU A 131 7.99 -7.07 -16.96
CA LEU A 131 8.65 -8.38 -16.87
C LEU A 131 7.65 -9.52 -16.65
N CYS A 132 6.62 -9.31 -15.83
CA CYS A 132 5.52 -10.28 -15.69
C CYS A 132 4.76 -10.46 -17.01
N LEU A 133 4.41 -9.38 -17.72
CA LEU A 133 3.75 -9.46 -19.03
C LEU A 133 4.63 -10.16 -20.07
N GLU A 134 5.93 -9.89 -20.09
CA GLU A 134 6.90 -10.55 -20.98
C GLU A 134 6.91 -12.07 -20.75
N GLU A 135 6.95 -12.52 -19.49
CA GLU A 135 6.91 -13.94 -19.14
C GLU A 135 5.57 -14.59 -19.51
N MET A 136 4.45 -13.89 -19.28
CA MET A 136 3.11 -14.41 -19.56
C MET A 136 2.81 -14.51 -21.06
N LEU A 137 3.34 -13.59 -21.87
CA LEU A 137 2.98 -13.44 -23.28
C LEU A 137 4.08 -13.87 -24.24
N GLY A 138 5.30 -14.13 -23.76
CA GLY A 138 6.44 -14.46 -24.60
C GLY A 138 6.87 -13.33 -25.53
N VAL A 139 6.74 -12.07 -25.11
CA VAL A 139 7.16 -10.89 -25.88
C VAL A 139 8.16 -10.05 -25.10
N LYS A 140 8.94 -9.22 -25.80
CA LYS A 140 9.79 -8.20 -25.17
C LYS A 140 9.10 -6.84 -25.21
N ILE A 141 9.04 -6.15 -24.07
CA ILE A 141 8.43 -4.84 -23.86
C ILE A 141 9.58 -3.86 -23.57
N GLU A 142 9.78 -2.89 -24.46
CA GLU A 142 10.91 -1.94 -24.34
C GLU A 142 10.57 -0.68 -23.54
N ARG A 143 9.28 -0.42 -23.33
CA ARG A 143 8.81 0.76 -22.59
C ARG A 143 7.49 0.51 -21.87
N GLY A 144 7.28 1.27 -20.81
CA GLY A 144 5.97 1.46 -20.19
C GLY A 144 5.69 2.94 -20.00
N GLU A 145 4.54 3.27 -19.42
CA GLU A 145 4.17 4.64 -19.11
C GLU A 145 3.70 4.79 -17.67
N ILE A 146 4.01 5.92 -17.06
CA ILE A 146 3.45 6.32 -15.77
C ILE A 146 2.58 7.56 -15.96
N TYR A 147 1.31 7.47 -15.57
CA TYR A 147 0.39 8.60 -15.55
C TYR A 147 0.37 9.23 -14.16
N TYR A 148 0.83 10.47 -14.04
CA TYR A 148 0.78 11.22 -12.78
C TYR A 148 -0.45 12.16 -12.75
N GLY A 149 -1.35 11.94 -11.80
CA GLY A 149 -2.64 12.60 -11.67
C GLY A 149 -2.55 14.10 -11.39
N ARG A 150 -1.66 14.54 -10.50
CA ARG A 150 -1.49 15.98 -10.19
C ARG A 150 -0.99 16.82 -11.38
N PRO A 151 0.06 16.42 -12.13
CA PRO A 151 0.44 17.13 -13.34
C PRO A 151 -0.41 16.74 -14.56
N ARG A 152 -1.34 15.77 -14.43
CA ARG A 152 -2.11 15.15 -15.52
C ARG A 152 -1.23 14.75 -16.71
N ARG A 153 -0.03 14.24 -16.42
CA ARG A 153 1.05 14.03 -17.41
C ARG A 153 1.45 12.56 -17.47
N ARG A 154 1.56 12.04 -18.70
CA ARG A 154 2.20 10.76 -19.00
C ARG A 154 3.72 10.95 -19.11
N SER A 155 4.45 10.05 -18.46
CA SER A 155 5.91 9.95 -18.56
C SER A 155 6.26 8.59 -19.14
N VAL A 156 6.98 8.58 -20.25
CA VAL A 156 7.48 7.35 -20.86
C VAL A 156 8.68 6.86 -20.08
N VAL A 157 8.68 5.59 -19.71
CA VAL A 157 9.79 4.93 -19.02
C VAL A 157 10.39 3.88 -19.95
N LEU A 158 11.67 4.04 -20.29
CA LEU A 158 12.41 3.04 -21.04
C LEU A 158 12.80 1.89 -20.10
N LEU A 159 12.57 0.66 -20.54
CA LEU A 159 12.88 -0.55 -19.79
C LEU A 159 14.26 -1.07 -20.22
N ASP A 160 15.27 -0.24 -19.98
CA ASP A 160 16.67 -0.55 -20.27
C ASP A 160 17.23 -1.63 -19.32
N ASP A 161 18.42 -2.12 -19.65
CA ASP A 161 19.07 -3.18 -18.87
C ASP A 161 19.35 -2.73 -17.42
N SER A 162 19.67 -1.46 -17.21
CA SER A 162 19.89 -0.91 -15.86
C SER A 162 18.62 -0.99 -14.98
N LEU A 163 17.46 -0.62 -15.51
CA LEU A 163 16.20 -0.69 -14.78
C LEU A 163 15.74 -2.14 -14.57
N ARG A 164 16.00 -3.01 -15.55
CA ARG A 164 15.72 -4.45 -15.43
C ARG A 164 16.56 -5.08 -14.33
N GLU A 165 17.87 -4.85 -14.33
CA GLU A 165 18.78 -5.32 -13.28
C GLU A 165 18.36 -4.81 -11.90
N ALA A 166 18.02 -3.53 -11.77
CA ALA A 166 17.55 -2.95 -10.50
C ALA A 166 16.23 -3.60 -10.02
N THR A 167 15.32 -3.90 -10.94
CA THR A 167 14.05 -4.57 -10.65
C THR A 167 14.25 -6.01 -10.19
N GLU A 168 15.12 -6.76 -10.87
CA GLU A 168 15.45 -8.13 -10.50
C GLU A 168 16.17 -8.18 -9.14
N ALA A 169 17.14 -7.30 -8.92
CA ALA A 169 17.82 -7.17 -7.63
C ALA A 169 16.83 -6.84 -6.49
N ALA A 170 15.87 -5.94 -6.73
CA ALA A 170 14.82 -5.62 -5.76
C ALA A 170 13.92 -6.84 -5.47
N ALA A 171 13.59 -7.65 -6.49
CA ALA A 171 12.82 -8.89 -6.31
C ALA A 171 13.60 -9.92 -5.49
N TYR A 172 14.88 -10.13 -5.77
CA TYR A 172 15.73 -11.01 -4.96
C TYR A 172 15.79 -10.56 -3.50
N ARG A 173 16.01 -9.25 -3.27
CA ARG A 173 16.07 -8.67 -1.94
C ARG A 173 14.75 -8.76 -1.18
N LEU A 174 13.63 -8.56 -1.89
CA LEU A 174 12.28 -8.73 -1.35
C LEU A 174 12.06 -10.15 -0.80
N HIS A 175 12.41 -11.17 -1.59
CA HIS A 175 12.32 -12.57 -1.16
C HIS A 175 13.26 -12.90 0.01
N GLU A 176 14.46 -12.34 0.01
CA GLU A 176 15.40 -12.50 1.12
C GLU A 176 14.82 -11.97 2.43
N LEU A 177 14.30 -10.73 2.43
CA LEU A 177 13.70 -10.13 3.61
C LEU A 177 12.43 -10.86 4.06
N MET A 178 11.61 -11.34 3.11
CA MET A 178 10.41 -12.12 3.42
C MET A 178 10.77 -13.41 4.17
N ARG A 179 11.80 -14.12 3.72
CA ARG A 179 12.31 -15.32 4.41
C ARG A 179 12.92 -15.01 5.77
N ALA A 180 13.58 -13.87 5.92
CA ALA A 180 14.14 -13.45 7.21
C ALA A 180 13.06 -13.17 8.27
N GLY A 181 11.86 -12.75 7.84
CA GLY A 181 10.70 -12.55 8.73
C GLY A 181 10.89 -11.45 9.78
N GLN A 182 11.86 -10.56 9.59
CA GLN A 182 12.20 -9.49 10.54
C GLN A 182 12.05 -8.13 9.88
N THR A 183 11.25 -7.25 10.49
CA THR A 183 11.11 -5.86 10.02
C THR A 183 12.44 -5.12 10.13
N PRO A 184 12.97 -4.57 9.03
CA PRO A 184 14.23 -3.82 9.07
C PRO A 184 14.18 -2.63 10.04
N LYS A 185 15.32 -2.36 10.69
CA LYS A 185 15.47 -1.23 11.60
C LYS A 185 15.33 0.09 10.85
N ALA A 186 14.86 1.12 11.55
CA ALA A 186 14.69 2.45 10.97
C ALA A 186 16.06 3.11 10.71
N VAL A 187 16.34 3.44 9.45
CA VAL A 187 17.48 4.27 9.06
C VAL A 187 16.96 5.60 8.52
N TYR A 188 17.29 6.68 9.21
CA TYR A 188 16.83 8.02 8.80
C TYR A 188 17.56 8.49 7.55
N ARG A 189 16.81 9.04 6.59
CA ARG A 189 17.32 9.58 5.32
C ARG A 189 16.43 10.73 4.83
N LYS A 190 16.89 11.49 3.83
CA LYS A 190 16.12 12.63 3.28
C LYS A 190 14.73 12.23 2.77
N ALA A 191 14.62 11.06 2.13
CA ALA A 191 13.36 10.51 1.64
C ALA A 191 12.36 10.14 2.77
N CYS A 192 12.78 10.10 4.05
CA CYS A 192 11.82 9.91 5.15
C CYS A 192 10.78 11.03 5.20
N ARG A 193 11.08 12.24 4.74
CA ARG A 193 10.13 13.36 4.69
C ARG A 193 8.93 13.11 3.78
N SER A 194 9.04 12.17 2.84
CA SER A 194 7.94 11.72 1.97
C SER A 194 7.40 10.35 2.37
N CYS A 195 7.81 9.81 3.51
CA CYS A 195 7.32 8.54 4.01
C CYS A 195 5.92 8.72 4.61
N SER A 196 5.00 7.80 4.30
CA SER A 196 3.66 7.73 4.89
C SER A 196 3.65 7.44 6.40
N LEU A 197 4.81 7.29 7.03
CA LEU A 197 4.99 7.02 8.47
C LEU A 197 5.69 8.17 9.20
N TYR A 198 6.00 9.25 8.48
CA TYR A 198 6.64 10.45 9.01
C TYR A 198 5.64 11.26 9.84
N GLY A 199 6.04 11.72 11.02
CA GLY A 199 5.21 12.59 11.86
C GLY A 199 5.26 14.05 11.40
N PHE A 200 4.14 14.73 11.49
CA PHE A 200 3.99 16.16 11.21
C PHE A 200 4.09 17.01 12.48
N LEU A 201 3.41 16.58 13.57
CA LEU A 201 3.34 17.32 14.82
C LEU A 201 4.44 16.88 15.79
N HIS A 202 4.53 15.58 16.04
CA HIS A 202 5.55 15.03 16.91
C HIS A 202 6.89 14.95 16.19
N ARG A 203 7.93 15.49 16.82
CA ARG A 203 9.30 15.45 16.30
C ARG A 203 9.72 14.02 15.99
N ASP A 204 10.09 13.80 14.72
CA ASP A 204 10.57 12.51 14.27
C ASP A 204 11.87 12.11 14.93
N ARG A 205 11.89 10.87 15.41
CA ARG A 205 13.05 10.19 15.97
C ARG A 205 13.02 8.72 15.51
N PRO A 206 14.17 8.13 15.15
CA PRO A 206 14.23 6.72 14.79
C PRO A 206 13.58 5.84 15.86
N GLY A 207 12.67 4.95 15.45
CA GLY A 207 11.97 4.01 16.33
C GLY A 207 10.75 4.58 17.08
N ARG A 208 10.52 5.91 17.05
CA ARG A 208 9.27 6.50 17.58
C ARG A 208 8.19 6.44 16.49
N PRO A 209 6.98 5.93 16.79
CA PRO A 209 5.88 5.93 15.82
C PRO A 209 5.22 7.33 15.78
N SER A 210 5.95 8.36 15.32
CA SER A 210 5.52 9.76 15.40
C SER A 210 4.16 9.99 14.75
N LEU A 211 3.91 9.40 13.57
CA LEU A 211 2.62 9.54 12.91
C LEU A 211 1.46 8.93 13.71
N ALA A 212 1.69 7.78 14.36
CA ALA A 212 0.65 7.19 15.21
C ALA A 212 0.34 8.10 16.41
N LEU A 213 1.36 8.79 16.95
CA LEU A 213 1.17 9.77 18.01
C LEU A 213 0.42 11.01 17.51
N ASP A 214 0.68 11.47 16.29
CA ASP A 214 -0.07 12.59 15.68
C ASP A 214 -1.55 12.25 15.52
N ILE A 215 -1.86 11.08 14.94
CA ILE A 215 -3.24 10.61 14.79
C ILE A 215 -3.90 10.39 16.15
N MET A 216 -3.13 9.96 17.16
CA MET A 216 -3.66 9.77 18.51
C MET A 216 -4.16 11.07 19.14
N GLU A 217 -3.62 12.24 18.78
CA GLU A 217 -4.02 13.52 19.41
C GLU A 217 -5.51 13.84 19.23
N GLU A 218 -6.08 13.58 18.05
CA GLU A 218 -7.51 13.80 17.82
C GLU A 218 -8.41 12.74 18.48
N LEU A 219 -7.87 11.56 18.81
CA LEU A 219 -8.63 10.44 19.36
C LEU A 219 -8.49 10.28 20.87
N ARG A 220 -7.41 10.82 21.46
CA ARG A 220 -7.10 10.65 22.88
C ARG A 220 -8.21 11.14 23.81
N PRO A 221 -8.80 12.34 23.63
CA PRO A 221 -9.88 12.79 24.50
C PRO A 221 -11.11 11.90 24.43
N VAL A 222 -11.41 11.38 23.24
CA VAL A 222 -12.61 10.60 22.93
C VAL A 222 -12.53 9.17 23.45
N ILE A 223 -11.36 8.55 23.26
CA ILE A 223 -11.15 7.13 23.51
C ILE A 223 -10.58 6.91 24.91
N ALA A 224 -9.55 7.67 25.29
CA ALA A 224 -8.82 7.45 26.54
C ALA A 224 -9.36 8.31 27.70
N ASP A 225 -9.39 9.64 27.52
CA ASP A 225 -9.70 10.53 28.65
C ASP A 225 -11.15 10.38 29.10
N ARG A 226 -12.10 10.29 28.15
CA ARG A 226 -13.51 10.01 28.45
C ARG A 226 -13.70 8.67 29.16
N LEU A 227 -12.94 7.64 28.78
CA LEU A 227 -12.98 6.34 29.43
C LEU A 227 -12.47 6.46 30.88
N ALA A 228 -11.31 7.08 31.07
CA ALA A 228 -10.72 7.29 32.40
C ALA A 228 -11.69 8.04 33.34
N LEU A 229 -12.27 9.15 32.85
CA LEU A 229 -13.27 9.91 33.61
C LEU A 229 -14.51 9.08 33.93
N THR A 230 -14.98 8.26 32.99
CA THR A 230 -16.13 7.36 33.20
C THR A 230 -15.85 6.34 34.30
N LEU A 231 -14.69 5.69 34.25
CA LEU A 231 -14.27 4.68 35.23
C LEU A 231 -14.18 5.27 36.64
N VAL A 232 -13.64 6.48 36.78
CA VAL A 232 -13.53 7.19 38.06
C VAL A 232 -14.90 7.66 38.56
N ASN A 233 -15.70 8.31 37.72
CA ASN A 233 -17.00 8.86 38.11
C ASN A 233 -18.00 7.77 38.51
N ARG A 234 -17.93 6.60 37.86
CA ARG A 234 -18.74 5.43 38.20
C ARG A 234 -18.19 4.63 39.38
N LYS A 235 -17.08 5.07 39.98
CA LYS A 235 -16.39 4.39 41.08
C LYS A 235 -15.99 2.93 40.77
N GLN A 236 -15.81 2.62 39.48
CA GLN A 236 -15.27 1.33 39.01
C GLN A 236 -13.79 1.24 39.40
N ILE A 237 -13.06 2.33 39.20
CA ILE A 237 -11.67 2.47 39.62
C ILE A 237 -11.58 3.43 40.82
N ALA A 238 -10.81 3.05 41.84
CA ALA A 238 -10.69 3.77 43.10
C ALA A 238 -9.24 3.81 43.60
N PRO A 239 -8.87 4.75 44.50
CA PRO A 239 -7.49 4.91 44.99
C PRO A 239 -6.86 3.62 45.56
N LYS A 240 -7.67 2.74 46.14
CA LYS A 240 -7.23 1.44 46.68
C LYS A 240 -6.56 0.51 45.66
N GLY A 241 -6.85 0.70 44.37
CA GLY A 241 -6.30 -0.09 43.26
C GLY A 241 -4.90 0.36 42.81
N PHE A 242 -4.32 1.35 43.47
CA PHE A 242 -3.05 1.96 43.10
C PHE A 242 -2.05 1.90 44.24
N LYS A 243 -0.79 1.71 43.90
CA LYS A 243 0.34 1.71 44.84
C LYS A 243 1.38 2.71 44.38
N LYS A 244 1.89 3.51 45.31
CA LYS A 244 3.09 4.34 45.07
C LYS A 244 4.33 3.49 45.27
N THR A 245 5.24 3.51 44.31
CA THR A 245 6.55 2.89 44.43
C THR A 245 7.49 3.79 45.23
N GLU A 246 8.62 3.24 45.67
CA GLU A 246 9.68 3.98 46.36
C GLU A 246 10.25 5.12 45.51
N THR A 247 10.20 4.98 44.19
CA THR A 247 10.61 6.02 43.21
C THR A 247 9.55 7.10 42.99
N GLY A 248 8.39 7.02 43.67
CA GLY A 248 7.28 7.96 43.51
C GLY A 248 6.35 7.67 42.32
N ALA A 249 6.61 6.63 41.53
CA ALA A 249 5.71 6.21 40.46
C ALA A 249 4.40 5.63 41.03
N VAL A 250 3.30 5.76 40.30
CA VAL A 250 2.00 5.19 40.68
C VAL A 250 1.71 4.00 39.76
N MET A 251 1.56 2.82 40.35
CA MET A 251 1.30 1.58 39.64
C MET A 251 -0.09 1.05 39.97
N MET A 252 -0.82 0.56 38.96
CA MET A 252 -2.07 -0.17 39.15
C MET A 252 -1.77 -1.58 39.67
N ASP A 253 -2.63 -2.10 40.56
CA ASP A 253 -2.65 -3.54 40.83
C ASP A 253 -3.24 -4.33 39.65
N GLU A 254 -3.05 -5.65 39.67
CA GLU A 254 -3.45 -6.53 38.57
C GLU A 254 -4.95 -6.46 38.28
N ARG A 255 -5.77 -6.37 39.33
CA ARG A 255 -7.23 -6.29 39.24
C ARG A 255 -7.66 -5.01 38.55
N THR A 256 -7.13 -3.88 39.00
CA THR A 256 -7.42 -2.53 38.49
C THR A 256 -6.97 -2.41 37.03
N ARG A 257 -5.77 -2.94 36.72
CA ARG A 257 -5.25 -2.99 35.35
C ARG A 257 -6.18 -3.80 34.44
N LYS A 258 -6.61 -4.99 34.88
CA LYS A 258 -7.54 -5.83 34.13
C LYS A 258 -8.87 -5.12 33.88
N GLU A 259 -9.44 -4.46 34.88
CA GLU A 259 -10.70 -3.72 34.76
C GLU A 259 -10.60 -2.56 33.75
N VAL A 260 -9.52 -1.79 33.78
CA VAL A 260 -9.25 -0.74 32.78
C VAL A 260 -9.13 -1.32 31.37
N LEU A 261 -8.37 -2.42 31.21
CA LEU A 261 -8.18 -3.05 29.91
C LEU A 261 -9.48 -3.63 29.34
N GLU A 262 -10.29 -4.30 30.16
CA GLU A 262 -11.60 -4.82 29.75
C GLU A 262 -12.53 -3.69 29.34
N ALA A 263 -12.59 -2.61 30.13
CA ALA A 263 -13.39 -1.43 29.80
C ALA A 263 -12.94 -0.78 28.48
N TYR A 264 -11.62 -0.69 28.25
CA TYR A 264 -11.06 -0.20 26.98
C TYR A 264 -11.41 -1.10 25.80
N GLN A 265 -11.30 -2.42 25.94
CA GLN A 265 -11.65 -3.38 24.89
C GLN A 265 -13.15 -3.31 24.55
N ASN A 266 -14.01 -3.19 25.56
CA ASN A 266 -15.45 -3.01 25.37
C ASN A 266 -15.75 -1.68 24.68
N ARG A 267 -15.11 -0.58 25.11
CA ARG A 267 -15.26 0.74 24.50
C ARG A 267 -14.92 0.74 23.01
N LYS A 268 -13.91 0.00 22.58
CA LYS A 268 -13.56 -0.14 21.15
C LYS A 268 -14.65 -0.84 20.32
N ARG A 269 -15.53 -1.62 20.94
CA ARG A 269 -16.63 -2.33 20.27
C ARG A 269 -17.86 -1.45 20.07
N ASP A 270 -18.00 -0.37 20.84
CA ASP A 270 -19.07 0.60 20.68
C ASP A 270 -19.06 1.18 19.26
N GLU A 271 -20.26 1.41 18.71
CA GLU A 271 -20.43 2.01 17.40
C GLU A 271 -20.71 3.51 17.51
N VAL A 272 -20.15 4.26 16.57
CA VAL A 272 -20.36 5.70 16.42
C VAL A 272 -20.54 6.05 14.96
N LEU A 273 -21.32 7.09 14.68
CA LEU A 273 -21.41 7.65 13.33
C LEU A 273 -20.14 8.47 13.07
N HIS A 274 -19.36 8.09 12.06
CA HIS A 274 -18.18 8.86 11.68
C HIS A 274 -18.60 10.13 10.93
N PRO A 275 -18.21 11.34 11.38
CA PRO A 275 -18.78 12.60 10.89
C PRO A 275 -18.48 12.91 9.42
N PHE A 276 -17.35 12.45 8.90
CA PHE A 276 -16.94 12.68 7.52
C PHE A 276 -17.52 11.66 6.53
N ILE A 277 -17.27 10.36 6.74
CA ILE A 277 -17.78 9.30 5.85
C ILE A 277 -19.28 9.00 6.04
N ASN A 278 -19.89 9.51 7.12
CA ASN A 278 -21.31 9.34 7.43
C ASN A 278 -21.77 7.87 7.57
N GLU A 279 -20.89 7.01 8.09
CA GLU A 279 -21.15 5.59 8.31
C GLU A 279 -21.01 5.23 9.79
N LYS A 280 -21.77 4.21 10.23
CA LYS A 280 -21.60 3.62 11.56
C LYS A 280 -20.36 2.75 11.58
N VAL A 281 -19.43 3.05 12.49
CA VAL A 281 -18.16 2.33 12.64
C VAL A 281 -17.88 2.06 14.10
N LYS A 282 -17.17 0.95 14.36
CA LYS A 282 -16.66 0.65 15.70
C LYS A 282 -15.58 1.65 16.08
N ILE A 283 -15.59 2.13 17.32
CA ILE A 283 -14.59 3.10 17.83
C ILE A 283 -13.15 2.59 17.64
N GLY A 284 -12.93 1.28 17.80
CA GLY A 284 -11.62 0.68 17.58
C GLY A 284 -11.07 0.83 16.16
N LEU A 285 -11.92 1.15 15.17
CA LEU A 285 -11.52 1.38 13.78
C LEU A 285 -11.24 2.85 13.47
N LEU A 286 -11.56 3.79 14.37
CA LEU A 286 -11.33 5.22 14.13
C LEU A 286 -9.86 5.54 13.80
N PRO A 287 -8.83 5.02 14.50
CA PRO A 287 -7.43 5.29 14.14
C PRO A 287 -7.10 4.82 12.72
N HIS A 288 -7.65 3.68 12.30
CA HIS A 288 -7.42 3.15 10.96
C HIS A 288 -8.09 4.02 9.89
N ILE A 289 -9.34 4.41 10.10
CA ILE A 289 -10.06 5.31 9.19
C ILE A 289 -9.33 6.65 9.06
N GLN A 290 -8.85 7.21 10.16
CA GLN A 290 -8.12 8.47 10.17
C GLN A 290 -6.76 8.37 9.48
N ALA A 291 -6.05 7.26 9.67
CA ALA A 291 -4.85 6.96 8.88
C ALA A 291 -5.14 6.87 7.37
N LEU A 292 -6.25 6.26 6.97
CA LEU A 292 -6.67 6.19 5.55
C LEU A 292 -7.05 7.56 4.99
N LEU A 293 -7.77 8.39 5.74
CA LEU A 293 -8.13 9.74 5.34
C LEU A 293 -6.90 10.63 5.19
N LEU A 294 -5.95 10.52 6.13
CA LEU A 294 -4.67 11.21 6.03
C LEU A 294 -3.87 10.73 4.83
N ALA A 295 -3.79 9.42 4.59
CA ALA A 295 -3.13 8.87 3.42
C ALA A 295 -3.76 9.38 2.11
N ARG A 296 -5.10 9.45 2.04
CA ARG A 296 -5.83 10.05 0.91
C ARG A 296 -5.45 11.52 0.71
N HIS A 297 -5.41 12.32 1.77
CA HIS A 297 -5.00 13.72 1.68
C HIS A 297 -3.54 13.86 1.19
N LEU A 298 -2.61 13.08 1.75
CA LEU A 298 -1.21 13.09 1.34
C LEU A 298 -1.03 12.69 -0.12
N ARG A 299 -1.81 11.71 -0.62
CA ARG A 299 -1.85 11.35 -2.04
C ARG A 299 -2.51 12.42 -2.92
N GLY A 300 -3.36 13.27 -2.34
CA GLY A 300 -4.12 14.31 -3.03
C GLY A 300 -5.48 13.84 -3.54
N ASP A 301 -6.02 12.76 -2.95
CA ASP A 301 -7.33 12.20 -3.29
C ASP A 301 -8.47 13.02 -2.66
N ILE A 302 -8.15 13.78 -1.60
CA ILE A 302 -9.04 14.73 -0.93
C ILE A 302 -8.28 16.04 -0.68
N ASP A 303 -8.98 17.16 -0.81
CA ASP A 303 -8.37 18.50 -0.73
C ASP A 303 -7.75 18.76 0.64
N ASP A 304 -8.48 18.42 1.70
CA ASP A 304 -8.05 18.59 3.09
C ASP A 304 -8.22 17.28 3.88
N TYR A 305 -7.34 17.07 4.87
CA TYR A 305 -7.51 16.02 5.86
C TYR A 305 -8.61 16.42 6.86
N PRO A 306 -9.72 15.65 6.96
CA PRO A 306 -10.82 15.97 7.87
C PRO A 306 -10.57 15.35 9.26
N PRO A 307 -10.12 16.12 10.27
CA PRO A 307 -9.82 15.57 11.58
C PRO A 307 -11.10 15.02 12.23
N TYR A 308 -10.95 13.97 13.03
CA TYR A 308 -12.06 13.36 13.74
C TYR A 308 -12.64 14.33 14.78
N ARG A 309 -13.89 14.77 14.57
CA ARG A 309 -14.62 15.63 15.50
C ARG A 309 -15.73 14.84 16.19
N TRP A 310 -15.55 14.58 17.48
CA TRP A 310 -16.59 14.01 18.31
C TRP A 310 -17.72 15.03 18.52
N LYS A 311 -18.97 14.61 18.33
CA LYS A 311 -20.17 15.37 18.67
C LYS A 311 -20.87 14.75 19.87
#